data_AF-A0A7V7BPV4-F1
#
_entry.id   AF-A0A7V7BPV4-F1
#
_cell.length_a   1.000
_cell.length_b   1.000
_cell.length_c   1.000
_cell.angle_alpha   90.00
_cell.angle_beta   90.00
_cell.angle_gamma   90.00
#
_symmetry.space_group_name_H-M   'P 1'
#
loop_
_entity.id
_entity.type
_entity.pdbx_description
1 polymer ?
#
loop_
_entity_poly.entity_id
_entity_poly.type
_entity_poly.pdbx_seq_one_letter_code
_entity_poly.pdbx_strand_id
1 'polypeptide(L)'
;MKTRSTLLLLSLLLLAGCARNYIVTLNNGSRITATTKPRLQNGYYVFKDASGRTVARSAGSVVEIAPASMATDIGQTQFLPKGE
;
A
#
# COMPACT_ATOMS: atom_id res chain seq x y z
N MET A 1 -34.38 15.46 19.09
CA MET A 1 -33.27 14.49 19.29
C MET A 1 -32.79 13.81 17.99
N LYS A 2 -32.99 14.40 16.79
CA LYS A 2 -32.71 13.72 15.50
C LYS A 2 -31.44 14.19 14.77
N THR A 3 -30.84 15.29 15.23
CA THR A 3 -29.67 15.95 14.62
C THR A 3 -28.32 15.48 15.16
N ARG A 4 -28.29 14.80 16.31
CA ARG A 4 -27.03 14.32 16.91
C ARG A 4 -26.51 13.02 16.26
N SER A 5 -27.41 12.22 15.69
CA SER A 5 -27.06 10.93 15.06
C SER A 5 -26.32 11.10 13.73
N THR A 6 -26.67 12.13 12.95
CA THR A 6 -26.03 12.41 11.66
C THR A 6 -24.62 12.94 11.82
N LEU A 7 -24.35 13.77 12.84
CA LEU A 7 -22.97 14.19 13.15
C LEU A 7 -22.08 13.01 13.55
N LEU A 8 -22.61 12.03 14.28
CA LEU A 8 -21.86 10.84 14.70
C LEU A 8 -21.48 9.97 13.50
N LEU A 9 -22.41 9.74 12.57
CA LEU A 9 -22.10 8.99 11.34
C LEU A 9 -21.06 9.71 10.47
N LEU A 10 -21.15 11.04 10.35
CA LEU A 10 -20.21 11.81 9.54
C LEU A 10 -18.79 11.73 10.13
N SER A 11 -18.66 11.79 11.45
CA SER A 11 -17.36 11.65 12.13
C SER A 11 -16.70 10.27 11.95
N LEU A 12 -17.50 9.19 11.86
CA LEU A 12 -16.98 7.84 11.58
C LEU A 12 -16.44 7.71 10.15
N LEU A 13 -17.05 8.38 9.17
CA LEU A 13 -16.57 8.38 7.78
C LEU A 13 -15.27 9.19 7.63
N LEU A 14 -15.05 10.26 8.40
CA LEU A 14 -13.79 11.00 8.39
C LEU A 14 -12.62 10.21 8.99
N LEU A 15 -12.88 9.26 9.89
CA LEU A 15 -11.85 8.37 10.46
C LEU A 15 -11.52 7.16 9.58
N ALA A 16 -12.30 6.89 8.54
CA ALA A 16 -11.95 5.94 7.48
C ALA A 16 -10.87 6.55 6.56
N GLY A 17 -9.78 7.04 7.14
CA GLY A 17 -8.59 7.47 6.43
C GLY A 17 -8.00 6.29 5.68
N CYS A 18 -8.00 6.40 4.35
CA CYS A 18 -7.60 5.40 3.37
C CYS A 18 -6.29 4.68 3.73
N ALA A 19 -6.40 3.48 4.30
CA ALA A 19 -5.27 2.56 4.41
C ALA A 19 -4.82 2.18 2.99
N ARG A 20 -3.78 2.86 2.49
CA ARG A 20 -3.21 2.59 1.17
C ARG A 20 -2.15 1.51 1.31
N ASN A 21 -2.40 0.35 0.72
CA ASN A 21 -1.38 -0.68 0.59
C ASN A 21 -0.36 -0.27 -0.48
N TYR A 22 0.90 -0.58 -0.23
CA TYR A 22 2.03 -0.41 -1.13
C TYR A 22 2.67 -1.77 -1.39
N ILE A 23 3.17 -1.97 -2.59
CA ILE A 23 3.99 -3.13 -2.95
C ILE A 23 5.43 -2.65 -3.03
N VAL A 24 6.28 -3.27 -2.22
CA VAL A 24 7.72 -3.09 -2.25
C VAL A 24 8.31 -4.25 -3.02
N THR A 25 8.82 -3.98 -4.22
CA THR A 25 9.49 -4.96 -5.08
C THR A 25 10.97 -4.96 -4.77
N LEU A 26 11.52 -6.13 -4.47
CA LEU A 26 12.92 -6.34 -4.17
C LEU A 26 13.69 -6.81 -5.42
N ASN A 27 15.00 -6.63 -5.39
CA ASN A 27 15.92 -7.01 -6.47
C ASN A 27 15.97 -8.52 -6.73
N ASN A 28 15.56 -9.34 -5.77
CA ASN A 28 15.41 -10.79 -5.91
C ASN A 28 14.06 -11.20 -6.52
N GLY A 29 13.24 -10.25 -6.96
CA GLY A 29 11.89 -10.49 -7.49
C GLY A 29 10.82 -10.69 -6.42
N SER A 30 11.18 -10.69 -5.13
CA SER A 30 10.21 -10.78 -4.03
C SER A 30 9.39 -9.50 -3.92
N ARG A 31 8.12 -9.65 -3.54
CA ARG A 31 7.19 -8.53 -3.34
C ARG A 31 6.68 -8.57 -1.91
N ILE A 32 6.74 -7.43 -1.24
CA ILE A 32 6.25 -7.28 0.13
C ILE A 32 5.12 -6.26 0.13
N THR A 33 3.96 -6.69 0.62
CA THR A 33 2.83 -5.80 0.85
C THR A 33 3.07 -4.99 2.12
N ALA A 34 3.16 -3.68 1.97
CA ALA A 34 3.27 -2.71 3.04
C ALA A 34 1.91 -2.04 3.27
N THR A 35 1.41 -2.03 4.50
CA THR A 35 0.15 -1.36 4.90
C THR A 35 0.32 0.14 5.07
N THR A 36 1.57 0.63 5.06
CA THR A 36 1.92 2.05 5.25
C THR A 36 2.96 2.46 4.23
N LYS A 37 3.02 3.76 3.92
CA LYS A 37 4.01 4.30 2.98
C LYS A 37 5.43 4.06 3.52
N PRO A 38 6.31 3.35 2.78
CA PRO A 38 7.68 3.13 3.22
C PRO A 38 8.46 4.43 3.36
N ARG A 39 9.22 4.55 4.45
CA ARG A 39 10.07 5.71 4.73
C ARG A 39 11.53 5.30 4.77
N LEU A 40 12.38 6.04 4.08
CA LEU A 40 13.82 5.81 4.11
C LEU A 40 14.40 6.37 5.41
N GLN A 41 15.00 5.51 6.23
CA GLN A 41 15.65 5.82 7.49
C GLN A 41 16.98 5.07 7.55
N ASN A 42 18.10 5.78 7.73
CA ASN A 42 19.43 5.18 7.87
C ASN A 42 19.81 4.20 6.74
N GLY A 43 19.35 4.44 5.50
CA GLY A 43 19.61 3.54 4.36
C GLY A 43 18.67 2.32 4.28
N TYR A 44 17.62 2.28 5.10
CA TYR A 44 16.59 1.24 5.09
C TYR A 44 15.20 1.84 4.86
N TYR A 45 14.41 1.22 4.00
CA TYR A 45 12.98 1.45 3.93
C TYR A 45 12.29 0.75 5.10
N VAL A 46 11.72 1.55 5.99
CA VAL A 46 10.94 1.09 7.14
C VAL A 46 9.45 1.22 6.82
N PHE A 47 8.71 0.14 7.00
CA PHE A 47 7.27 0.08 6.75
C PHE A 47 6.62 -1.01 7.60
N LYS A 48 5.30 -0.94 7.76
CA LYS A 48 4.51 -2.05 8.30
C LYS A 48 4.13 -3.02 7.20
N ASP A 49 4.36 -4.32 7.41
CA ASP A 49 3.92 -5.36 6.49
C ASP A 49 2.41 -5.64 6.63
N ALA A 50 1.87 -6.58 5.84
CA ALA A 50 0.46 -7.00 5.91
C ALA A 50 0.05 -7.55 7.30
N SER A 51 0.98 -8.16 8.04
CA SER A 51 0.76 -8.62 9.43
C SER A 51 0.84 -7.49 10.47
N GLY A 52 1.12 -6.26 10.04
CA GLY A 52 1.24 -5.09 10.91
C GLY A 52 2.59 -4.99 11.65
N ARG A 53 3.56 -5.87 11.36
CA ARG A 53 4.89 -5.81 11.95
C ARG A 53 5.73 -4.75 11.22
N THR A 54 6.52 -4.03 12.00
CA THR A 54 7.47 -3.07 11.43
C THR A 54 8.67 -3.84 10.89
N VAL A 55 8.91 -3.71 9.59
CA VAL A 55 10.03 -4.33 8.89
C VAL A 55 10.90 -3.25 8.27
N ALA A 56 12.20 -3.51 8.24
CA ALA A 56 13.19 -2.66 7.59
C ALA A 56 13.83 -3.45 6.44
N ARG A 57 13.88 -2.84 5.25
CA ARG A 57 14.57 -3.41 4.08
C ARG A 57 15.62 -2.44 3.57
N SER A 58 16.81 -2.96 3.28
CA SER A 58 17.92 -2.18 2.71
C SER A 58 17.46 -1.46 1.45
N ALA A 59 17.77 -0.16 1.35
CA ALA A 59 17.41 0.64 0.18
C ALA A 59 17.99 0.07 -1.12
N GLY A 60 19.20 -0.48 -1.07
CA GLY A 60 19.84 -1.13 -2.23
C GLY A 60 19.19 -2.44 -2.68
N SER A 61 18.32 -3.04 -1.86
CA SER A 61 17.57 -4.24 -2.24
C SER A 61 16.18 -3.92 -2.77
N VAL A 62 15.71 -2.68 -2.64
CA VAL A 62 14.39 -2.25 -3.11
C VAL A 62 14.53 -1.66 -4.50
N VAL A 63 13.82 -2.26 -5.45
CA VAL A 63 13.79 -1.82 -6.86
C VAL A 63 12.64 -0.86 -7.10
N GLU A 64 11.46 -1.14 -6.53
CA GLU A 64 10.26 -0.34 -6.77
C GLU A 64 9.39 -0.26 -5.52
N ILE A 65 8.73 0.88 -5.34
CA ILE A 65 7.70 1.11 -4.33
C ILE A 65 6.50 1.74 -5.03
N ALA A 66 5.46 0.95 -5.26
CA ALA A 66 4.24 1.40 -5.93
C ALA A 66 3.02 1.21 -5.02
N PRO A 67 2.02 2.11 -5.05
CA PRO A 67 0.71 1.81 -4.47
C PRO A 67 0.17 0.51 -5.06
N ALA A 68 -0.55 -0.31 -4.29
CA ALA A 68 -1.12 -1.56 -4.79
C ALA A 68 -2.01 -1.38 -6.03
N SER A 69 -2.65 -0.21 -6.18
CA SER A 69 -3.44 0.15 -7.37
C SER A 69 -2.61 0.41 -8.63
N MET A 70 -1.30 0.61 -8.51
CA MET A 70 -0.36 0.94 -9.59
C MET A 70 0.74 -0.12 -9.75
N ALA A 71 0.93 -0.99 -8.75
CA ALA A 71 1.87 -2.09 -8.83
C ALA A 71 1.35 -3.08 -9.89
N THR A 72 2.18 -3.34 -10.90
CA THR A 72 1.86 -4.32 -11.95
C THR A 72 1.74 -5.71 -11.33
N ASP A 73 0.50 -6.17 -11.16
CA ASP A 73 0.21 -7.55 -10.81
C ASP A 73 0.61 -8.43 -12.00
N ILE A 74 1.65 -9.24 -11.82
CA ILE A 74 2.10 -10.23 -12.82
C ILE A 74 1.08 -11.37 -13.02
N GLY A 75 -0.12 -11.29 -12.44
CA GLY A 75 -1.28 -12.15 -12.68
C GLY A 75 -2.49 -11.45 -13.31
N GLN A 76 -2.40 -10.16 -13.68
CA GLN A 76 -3.46 -9.42 -14.38
C GLN A 76 -2.94 -8.65 -15.59
N THR A 77 -1.97 -9.19 -16.32
CA THR A 77 -1.88 -8.93 -17.76
C THR A 77 -2.78 -9.91 -18.50
N GLN A 78 -4.10 -9.84 -18.22
CA GLN A 78 -5.04 -10.12 -19.30
C GLN A 78 -4.96 -8.88 -20.20
N PHE A 79 -3.98 -8.91 -21.10
CA PHE A 79 -4.02 -8.10 -22.30
C PHE A 79 -5.36 -8.43 -22.97
N LEU A 80 -6.39 -7.60 -22.73
CA LEU A 80 -7.50 -7.53 -23.66
C LEU A 80 -6.88 -6.92 -24.91
N PRO A 81 -6.68 -7.67 -26.02
CA PRO A 81 -6.39 -7.02 -27.28
C PRO A 81 -7.55 -6.05 -27.49
N LYS A 82 -7.22 -4.76 -27.58
CA LYS A 82 -8.20 -3.76 -28.00
C LYS A 82 -8.60 -4.19 -29.41
N GLY A 83 -9.80 -4.75 -29.54
CA GLY A 83 -10.35 -5.17 -30.83
C GLY A 83 -10.22 -4.03 -31.82
N GLU A 84 -9.65 -4.38 -32.96
CA GLU A 84 -9.65 -3.59 -34.20
C GLU A 84 -11.09 -3.37 -34.70
#